data_AF-A0A524NLM0-F1
#
_entry.id   AF-A0A524NLM0-F1
#
_cell.length_a   1.000
_cell.length_b   1.000
_cell.length_c   1.000
_cell.angle_alpha   90.00
_cell.angle_beta   90.00
_cell.angle_gamma   90.00
#
_symmetry.space_group_name_H-M   'P 1'
#
loop_
_entity.id
_entity.type
_entity.pdbx_description
1 polymer ?
#
loop_
_entity_poly.entity_id
_entity_poly.type
_entity_poly.pdbx_seq_one_letter_code
_entity_poly.pdbx_strand_id
1 'polypeptide(L)' 'MLEKRRSKLAKTIGIVTSGGDAPGMNAAIRAVTRVGYSMGFQVIG' A
#
# COMPACT_ATOMS: atom_id res chain seq x y z
N MET A 1 -25.53 -8.73 -11.04
CA MET A 1 -24.31 -7.89 -11.15
C MET A 1 -24.05 -7.01 -9.91
N LEU A 2 -24.57 -7.35 -8.72
CA LEU A 2 -24.47 -6.48 -7.52
C LEU A 2 -23.73 -7.09 -6.32
N GLU A 3 -23.09 -8.26 -6.46
CA GLU A 3 -22.39 -8.94 -5.36
C GLU A 3 -21.00 -8.36 -5.02
N LYS A 4 -20.34 -7.64 -5.95
CA LYS A 4 -18.89 -7.33 -5.84
C LYS A 4 -18.50 -6.20 -4.87
N ARG A 5 -19.45 -5.62 -4.12
CA ARG A 5 -19.15 -4.44 -3.25
C ARG A 5 -18.91 -4.76 -1.78
N ARG A 6 -19.06 -6.01 -1.33
CA ARG A 6 -19.20 -6.31 0.11
C ARG A 6 -17.98 -6.92 0.84
N SER A 7 -16.79 -6.90 0.25
CA SER A 7 -15.54 -7.27 0.96
C SER A 7 -14.36 -6.30 0.76
N LYS A 8 -14.59 -5.15 0.11
CA LYS A 8 -13.57 -4.13 -0.17
C LYS A 8 -13.29 -3.22 1.04
N LEU A 9 -13.46 -3.72 2.26
CA LEU A 9 -12.99 -3.04 3.45
C LEU A 9 -11.47 -3.24 3.54
N ALA A 10 -10.73 -2.17 3.25
CA ALA A 10 -9.31 -1.97 3.54
C ALA A 10 -8.31 -3.04 3.05
N LYS A 11 -8.40 -3.43 1.76
CA LYS A 11 -7.28 -4.10 1.08
C LYS A 11 -6.36 -3.14 0.34
N THR A 12 -6.46 -1.83 0.58
CA THR A 12 -5.64 -0.83 -0.11
C THR A 12 -4.82 -0.02 0.89
N ILE A 13 -3.52 0.07 0.66
CA ILE A 13 -2.56 0.85 1.46
C ILE A 13 -2.08 2.02 0.59
N GLY A 14 -2.27 3.25 1.06
CA GLY A 14 -1.69 4.45 0.47
C GLY A 14 -0.39 4.84 1.17
N ILE A 15 0.67 5.10 0.41
CA ILE A 15 1.96 5.56 0.93
C ILE A 15 2.16 7.01 0.49
N VAL A 16 2.33 7.93 1.42
CA VAL A 16 2.62 9.35 1.13
C VAL A 16 3.88 9.77 1.88
N THR A 17 4.74 10.52 1.20
CA THR A 17 5.94 11.14 1.79
C THR A 17 5.74 12.64 1.87
N SER A 18 5.68 13.20 3.07
CA SER A 18 5.40 14.62 3.31
C SER A 18 6.64 15.49 3.55
N GLY A 19 7.79 14.89 3.87
CA GLY A 19 9.05 15.57 4.19
C GLY A 19 10.07 15.56 3.05
N GLY A 20 11.25 16.15 3.29
CA GLY A 20 12.38 16.10 2.38
C GLY A 20 13.06 14.72 2.32
N ASP A 21 14.00 14.56 1.39
CA ASP A 21 14.68 13.28 1.17
C ASP A 21 15.45 12.83 2.42
N ALA A 22 15.10 11.65 2.92
CA ALA A 22 15.79 11.00 4.03
C ALA A 22 16.28 9.61 3.61
N PRO A 23 17.48 9.19 4.09
CA PRO A 23 17.97 7.85 3.84
C PRO A 23 16.98 6.80 4.37
N GLY A 24 16.71 5.78 3.57
CA GLY A 24 15.81 4.69 3.95
C GLY A 24 14.34 4.85 3.55
N MET A 25 13.91 6.02 3.05
CA MET A 25 12.53 6.21 2.58
C MET A 25 12.16 5.23 1.46
N ASN A 26 13.03 5.11 0.45
CA ASN A 26 12.84 4.14 -0.64
C ASN A 26 12.86 2.68 -0.14
N ALA A 27 13.65 2.38 0.90
CA ALA A 27 13.68 1.05 1.50
C ALA A 27 12.36 0.73 2.24
N ALA A 28 11.80 1.71 2.96
CA ALA A 28 10.52 1.60 3.64
C ALA A 28 9.36 1.42 2.63
N ILE A 29 9.30 2.27 1.59
CA ILE A 29 8.33 2.16 0.50
C ILE A 29 8.42 0.75 -0.12
N ARG A 30 9.63 0.29 -0.45
CA ARG A 30 9.84 -1.02 -1.04
C ARG A 30 9.41 -2.16 -0.11
N ALA A 31 9.70 -2.07 1.20
CA ALA A 31 9.31 -3.09 2.17
C ALA A 31 7.78 -3.19 2.28
N VAL A 32 7.10 -2.05 2.44
CA VAL A 32 5.63 -1.97 2.55
C VAL A 32 4.97 -2.48 1.26
N THR A 33 5.46 -2.08 0.09
CA THR A 33 4.92 -2.54 -1.19
C THR A 33 5.07 -4.05 -1.37
N ARG A 34 6.24 -4.62 -1.09
CA ARG A 34 6.46 -6.07 -1.27
C ARG A 34 5.63 -6.89 -0.29
N VAL A 35 5.63 -6.50 0.98
CA VAL A 35 4.89 -7.24 2.03
C VAL A 35 3.38 -7.10 1.79
N GLY A 36 2.89 -5.89 1.55
CA GLY A 36 1.48 -5.64 1.23
C GLY A 36 1.00 -6.46 0.04
N TYR A 37 1.76 -6.48 -1.07
CA TYR A 37 1.42 -7.31 -2.22
C TYR A 37 1.38 -8.80 -1.89
N SER A 38 2.37 -9.33 -1.16
CA SER A 38 2.40 -10.74 -0.77
C SER A 38 1.23 -11.15 0.13
N MET A 39 0.66 -10.19 0.86
CA MET A 39 -0.51 -10.39 1.72
C MET A 39 -1.84 -10.11 0.99
N GLY A 40 -1.81 -9.85 -0.31
CA GLY A 40 -3.01 -9.59 -1.11
C GLY A 40 -3.60 -8.19 -0.94
N PHE A 41 -2.81 -7.23 -0.47
CA PHE A 41 -3.16 -5.80 -0.48
C PHE A 41 -2.74 -5.16 -1.80
N GLN A 42 -3.57 -4.22 -2.26
CA GLN A 42 -3.20 -3.23 -3.27
C GLN A 42 -2.41 -2.11 -2.59
N VAL A 43 -1.22 -1.81 -3.07
CA VAL A 43 -0.42 -0.69 -2.56
C VAL A 43 -0.37 0.40 -3.62
N ILE A 44 -0.66 1.63 -3.22
CA ILE A 44 -0.59 2.83 -4.05
C ILE A 44 0.34 3.84 -3.35
N GLY A 45 1.14 4.54 -4.14
CA GLY A 45 2.03 5.61 -3.68
C GLY A 45 1.72 6.88 -4.46
#